data_AF-A0A3E0WSH7-F1
#
_entry.id   AF-A0A3E0WSH7-F1
#
_cell.length_a   1.000
_cell.length_b   1.000
_cell.length_c   1.000
_cell.angle_alpha   90.00
_cell.angle_beta   90.00
_cell.angle_gamma   90.00
#
_symmetry.space_group_name_H-M   'P 1'
#
loop_
_entity.id
_entity.type
_entity.pdbx_description
1 polymer ?
#
loop_
_entity_poly.entity_id
_entity_poly.type
_entity_poly.pdbx_seq_one_letter_code
_entity_poly.pdbx_strand_id
1 'polypeptide(L)'
;MSADISPYIAWSCCLYNLLRDAERDGLLSIEGQLDPKACETTFHRHPLTLEQPYRDFAADLLSLPLGGLLDQEVLELYAERYTQSLSRQGVEFDEGLLRMITTTVVAWTTTDMSPSVACEFGRLEMPYETRPSANELFDLLRKDRRTQAAAE
;
A
#
# COMPACT_ATOMS: atom_id res chain seq x y z
N MET A 1 -19.00 -1.48 -19.20
CA MET A 1 -18.53 -0.31 -18.44
C MET A 1 -18.01 -0.82 -17.11
N SER A 2 -16.81 -1.40 -17.11
CA SER A 2 -16.06 -1.60 -15.87
C SER A 2 -15.81 -0.20 -15.33
N ALA A 3 -16.28 0.11 -14.12
CA ALA A 3 -15.82 1.31 -13.45
C ALA A 3 -14.31 1.12 -13.27
N ASP A 4 -13.49 1.87 -14.01
CA ASP A 4 -12.04 1.85 -13.83
C ASP A 4 -11.75 2.27 -12.39
N ILE A 5 -11.44 1.29 -11.54
CA ILE A 5 -11.06 1.54 -10.16
C ILE A 5 -9.75 2.31 -10.23
N SER A 6 -9.72 3.51 -9.66
CA SER A 6 -8.50 4.33 -9.63
C SER A 6 -7.34 3.52 -9.01
N PRO A 7 -6.12 3.59 -9.57
CA PRO A 7 -4.93 2.93 -8.98
C PRO A 7 -4.77 3.25 -7.49
N TYR A 8 -5.09 4.47 -7.07
CA TYR A 8 -5.05 4.89 -5.67
C TYR A 8 -6.00 4.08 -4.77
N ILE A 9 -7.21 3.76 -5.26
CA ILE A 9 -8.18 2.98 -4.50
C ILE A 9 -7.76 1.51 -4.45
N ALA A 10 -7.28 0.97 -5.57
CA ALA A 10 -6.75 -0.39 -5.62
C ALA A 10 -5.59 -0.58 -4.63
N TRP A 11 -4.64 0.37 -4.62
CA TRP A 11 -3.53 0.39 -3.68
C TRP A 11 -3.98 0.56 -2.23
N SER A 12 -4.96 1.43 -1.95
CA SER A 12 -5.50 1.58 -0.59
C SER A 12 -6.14 0.29 -0.08
N CYS A 13 -6.89 -0.42 -0.92
CA CYS A 13 -7.48 -1.71 -0.57
C CYS A 13 -6.40 -2.78 -0.37
N CYS A 14 -5.41 -2.85 -1.27
CA CYS A 14 -4.29 -3.78 -1.15
C CYS A 14 -3.51 -3.59 0.16
N LEU A 15 -3.09 -2.35 0.45
CA LEU A 15 -2.39 -2.01 1.69
C LEU A 15 -3.25 -2.31 2.91
N TYR A 16 -4.52 -1.91 2.92
CA TYR A 16 -5.42 -2.22 4.02
C TYR A 16 -5.46 -3.72 4.33
N ASN A 17 -5.56 -4.59 3.32
CA ASN A 17 -5.63 -6.03 3.53
C ASN A 17 -4.31 -6.60 4.05
N LEU A 18 -3.17 -6.20 3.46
CA LEU A 18 -1.84 -6.60 3.93
C LEU A 18 -1.63 -6.20 5.40
N LEU A 19 -1.88 -4.93 5.72
CA LEU A 19 -1.68 -4.39 7.07
C LEU A 19 -2.64 -5.02 8.08
N ARG A 20 -3.87 -5.36 7.68
CA ARG A 20 -4.83 -6.11 8.51
C ARG A 20 -4.37 -7.53 8.80
N ASP A 21 -3.79 -8.21 7.82
CA ASP A 21 -3.26 -9.56 8.01
C ASP A 21 -2.04 -9.52 8.94
N ALA A 22 -1.15 -8.53 8.75
CA ALA A 22 -0.04 -8.28 9.66
C ALA A 22 -0.48 -7.93 11.09
N GLU A 23 -1.55 -7.14 11.26
CA GLU A 23 -2.13 -6.81 12.58
C GLU A 23 -2.75 -8.05 13.25
N ARG A 24 -3.42 -8.93 12.48
CA ARG A 24 -4.13 -10.11 13.00
C ARG A 24 -3.18 -11.25 13.35
N ASP A 25 -2.28 -11.60 12.43
CA ASP A 25 -1.46 -12.82 12.49
C ASP A 25 0.02 -12.52 12.81
N GLY A 26 0.36 -11.24 13.00
CA GLY A 26 1.71 -10.75 13.22
C GLY A 26 2.42 -10.39 11.92
N LEU A 27 3.47 -9.56 12.02
CA LEU A 27 4.16 -8.97 10.87
C LEU A 27 4.70 -10.03 9.89
N LEU A 28 5.24 -11.14 10.39
CA LEU A 28 5.78 -12.22 9.53
C LEU A 28 4.73 -12.91 8.65
N SER A 29 3.43 -12.77 8.96
CA SER A 29 2.35 -13.36 8.16
C SER A 29 2.28 -12.81 6.74
N ILE A 30 2.79 -11.60 6.51
CA ILE A 30 2.79 -10.97 5.19
C ILE A 30 4.11 -11.19 4.42
N GLU A 31 5.16 -11.73 5.04
CA GLU A 31 6.48 -11.89 4.42
C GLU A 31 6.41 -12.66 3.10
N GLY A 32 5.70 -13.80 3.08
CA GLY A 32 5.50 -14.59 1.87
C GLY A 32 4.71 -13.88 0.77
N GLN A 33 3.93 -12.85 1.11
CA GLN A 33 3.18 -12.05 0.14
C GLN A 33 4.04 -10.97 -0.55
N LEU A 34 5.18 -10.62 0.06
CA LEU A 34 6.11 -9.63 -0.47
C LEU A 34 7.16 -10.26 -1.41
N ASP A 35 7.26 -11.60 -1.47
CA ASP A 35 8.15 -12.29 -2.41
C ASP A 35 7.71 -11.98 -3.87
N PRO A 36 8.59 -11.41 -4.72
CA PRO A 36 8.30 -11.17 -6.13
C PRO A 36 7.86 -12.41 -6.90
N LYS A 37 8.33 -13.60 -6.49
CA LYS A 37 8.02 -14.89 -7.12
C LYS A 37 6.73 -15.52 -6.60
N ALA A 38 6.16 -15.03 -5.51
CA ALA A 38 4.92 -15.58 -4.99
C ALA A 38 3.79 -15.37 -6.00
N CYS A 39 3.12 -16.46 -6.36
CA CYS A 39 1.86 -16.44 -7.08
C CYS A 39 0.73 -16.49 -6.04
N GLU A 40 -0.36 -15.76 -6.26
CA GLU A 40 -1.53 -15.71 -5.33
C GLU A 40 -1.36 -14.84 -4.07
N THR A 41 -0.66 -13.72 -4.18
CA THR A 41 -0.55 -12.73 -3.08
C THR A 41 -1.73 -11.75 -3.06
N THR A 42 -1.86 -10.93 -2.00
CA THR A 42 -2.83 -9.83 -1.97
C THR A 42 -2.69 -8.89 -3.19
N PHE A 43 -1.47 -8.67 -3.70
CA PHE A 43 -1.25 -7.90 -4.93
C PHE A 43 -1.95 -8.52 -6.16
N HIS A 44 -2.00 -9.85 -6.27
CA HIS A 44 -2.69 -10.52 -7.38
C HIS A 44 -4.22 -10.36 -7.32
N ARG A 45 -4.77 -10.13 -6.12
CA ARG A 45 -6.19 -9.81 -5.92
C ARG A 45 -6.52 -8.37 -6.33
N HIS A 46 -5.50 -7.52 -6.47
CA HIS A 46 -5.60 -6.12 -6.90
C HIS A 46 -4.72 -5.89 -8.14
N PRO A 47 -5.13 -6.28 -9.36
CA PRO A 47 -4.23 -6.33 -10.53
C PRO A 47 -3.47 -5.04 -10.84
N LEU A 48 -4.06 -3.86 -10.58
CA LEU A 48 -3.41 -2.56 -10.75
C LEU A 48 -2.19 -2.35 -9.83
N THR A 49 -2.06 -3.15 -8.77
CA THR A 49 -0.92 -3.10 -7.84
C THR A 49 0.25 -3.97 -8.28
N LEU A 50 0.12 -4.71 -9.40
CA LEU A 50 1.21 -5.48 -9.98
C LEU A 50 2.16 -4.64 -10.84
N GLU A 51 1.78 -3.40 -11.15
CA GLU A 51 2.57 -2.50 -11.99
C GLU A 51 3.85 -2.05 -11.27
N GLN A 52 4.98 -2.18 -11.98
CA GLN A 52 6.22 -1.53 -11.58
C GLN A 52 6.14 -0.03 -11.92
N PRO A 53 6.76 0.85 -11.12
CA PRO A 53 7.67 0.54 -10.01
C PRO A 53 6.97 0.40 -8.64
N TYR A 54 5.64 0.51 -8.58
CA TYR A 54 4.88 0.62 -7.32
C TYR A 54 4.87 -0.69 -6.52
N ARG A 55 4.75 -1.83 -7.20
CA ARG A 55 4.79 -3.16 -6.55
C ARG A 55 6.07 -3.34 -5.76
N ASP A 56 7.21 -3.20 -6.44
CA ASP A 56 8.53 -3.42 -5.87
C ASP A 56 8.80 -2.42 -4.75
N PHE A 57 8.41 -1.16 -4.96
CA PHE A 57 8.48 -0.12 -3.94
C PHE A 57 7.73 -0.50 -2.66
N ALA A 58 6.46 -0.89 -2.77
CA ALA A 58 5.64 -1.24 -1.62
C ALA A 58 6.16 -2.48 -0.90
N ALA A 59 6.59 -3.49 -1.65
CA ALA A 59 7.16 -4.72 -1.10
C ALA A 59 8.45 -4.45 -0.32
N ASP A 60 9.37 -3.67 -0.90
CA ASP A 60 10.63 -3.29 -0.25
C ASP A 60 10.36 -2.43 0.99
N LEU A 61 9.47 -1.44 0.90
CA LEU A 61 9.15 -0.54 2.01
C LEU A 61 8.51 -1.30 3.18
N LEU A 62 7.60 -2.24 2.92
CA LEU A 62 7.00 -3.10 3.95
C LEU A 62 8.00 -4.13 4.53
N SER A 63 9.04 -4.48 3.77
CA SER A 63 10.10 -5.39 4.20
C SER A 63 11.10 -4.76 5.18
N LEU A 64 11.25 -3.43 5.18
CA LEU A 64 12.13 -2.74 6.14
C LEU A 64 11.65 -2.94 7.60
N PRO A 65 10.36 -2.72 7.93
CA PRO A 65 9.76 -3.10 9.21
C PRO A 65 9.97 -4.57 9.59
N LEU A 66 9.84 -5.49 8.63
CA LEU A 66 10.04 -6.93 8.83
C LEU A 66 11.48 -7.27 9.25
N GLY A 67 12.46 -6.53 8.73
CA GLY A 67 13.86 -6.62 9.13
C GLY A 67 14.17 -5.95 10.48
N GLY A 68 13.17 -5.39 11.17
CA GLY A 68 13.31 -4.70 12.46
C GLY A 68 13.58 -3.19 12.35
N LEU A 69 13.47 -2.60 11.17
CA LEU A 69 13.64 -1.16 10.95
C LEU A 69 12.27 -0.46 10.91
N LEU A 70 11.83 0.04 12.06
CA LEU A 70 10.55 0.76 12.25
C LEU A 70 10.72 2.28 12.38
N ASP A 71 11.90 2.80 12.04
CA ASP A 71 12.21 4.21 12.19
C ASP A 71 11.60 5.03 11.05
N GLN A 72 10.78 6.03 11.40
CA GLN A 72 10.11 6.90 10.45
C GLN A 72 11.09 7.57 9.47
N GLU A 73 12.19 8.10 9.99
CA GLU A 73 13.18 8.84 9.20
C GLU A 73 13.85 7.90 8.19
N VAL A 74 14.07 6.64 8.56
CA VAL A 74 14.63 5.62 7.66
C VAL A 74 13.65 5.25 6.55
N LEU A 75 12.36 5.06 6.87
CA LEU A 75 11.33 4.73 5.88
C LEU A 75 11.14 5.87 4.87
N GLU A 76 11.04 7.11 5.37
CA GLU A 76 10.94 8.30 4.53
C GLU A 76 12.19 8.50 3.67
N LEU A 77 13.38 8.29 4.24
CA LEU A 77 14.64 8.34 3.49
C LEU A 77 14.67 7.29 2.38
N TYR A 78 14.28 6.04 2.65
CA TYR A 78 14.20 5.01 1.62
C TYR A 78 13.26 5.45 0.48
N ALA A 79 12.07 5.96 0.81
CA ALA A 79 11.10 6.44 -0.17
C ALA A 79 11.66 7.57 -1.05
N GLU A 80 12.33 8.55 -0.44
CA GLU A 80 13.01 9.63 -1.16
C GLU A 80 14.11 9.10 -2.09
N ARG A 81 14.91 8.13 -1.63
CA ARG A 81 15.97 7.53 -2.46
C ARG A 81 15.39 6.74 -3.63
N TYR A 82 14.27 6.08 -3.43
CA TYR A 82 13.60 5.31 -4.47
C TYR A 82 13.12 6.22 -5.60
N THR A 83 12.38 7.30 -5.27
CA THR A 83 11.91 8.27 -6.27
C THR A 83 13.07 8.94 -7.01
N GLN A 84 14.14 9.35 -6.29
CA GLN A 84 15.36 9.88 -6.90
C GLN A 84 16.01 8.88 -7.86
N SER A 85 16.02 7.59 -7.52
CA SER A 85 16.58 6.54 -8.37
C SER A 85 15.79 6.39 -9.66
N LEU A 86 14.45 6.37 -9.59
CA LEU A 86 13.58 6.31 -10.76
C LEU A 86 13.80 7.53 -11.68
N SER A 87 13.85 8.73 -11.11
CA SER A 87 14.11 9.95 -11.88
C SER A 87 15.47 9.94 -12.59
N ARG A 88 16.53 9.44 -11.92
CA ARG A 88 17.86 9.30 -12.54
C ARG A 88 17.87 8.30 -13.68
N GLN A 89 17.06 7.25 -13.59
CA GLN A 89 16.91 6.23 -14.62
C GLN A 89 15.96 6.65 -15.74
N GLY A 90 15.27 7.79 -15.61
CA GLY A 90 14.29 8.26 -16.59
C GLY A 90 13.03 7.41 -16.65
N VAL A 91 12.70 6.68 -15.57
CA VAL A 91 11.46 5.91 -15.46
C VAL A 91 10.33 6.89 -15.17
N GLU A 92 9.24 6.82 -15.93
CA GLU A 92 8.02 7.57 -15.65
C GLU A 92 7.23 6.89 -14.53
N PHE A 93 6.74 7.69 -13.58
CA PHE A 93 5.94 7.21 -12.46
C PHE A 93 5.04 8.32 -11.92
N ASP A 94 3.98 7.91 -11.21
CA ASP A 94 3.12 8.78 -10.43
C ASP A 94 3.71 8.95 -9.03
N GLU A 95 4.31 10.10 -8.77
CA GLU A 95 4.90 10.43 -7.48
C GLU A 95 3.85 10.51 -6.36
N GLY A 96 2.61 10.93 -6.67
CA GLY A 96 1.50 10.96 -5.72
C GLY A 96 1.13 9.56 -5.23
N LEU A 97 1.19 8.57 -6.12
CA LEU A 97 0.90 7.18 -5.76
C LEU A 97 1.98 6.59 -4.85
N LEU A 98 3.27 6.85 -5.14
CA LEU A 98 4.37 6.43 -4.27
C LEU A 98 4.31 7.12 -2.90
N ARG A 99 3.98 8.43 -2.85
CA ARG A 99 3.74 9.13 -1.59
C ARG A 99 2.57 8.54 -0.82
N MET A 100 1.47 8.21 -1.48
CA MET A 100 0.31 7.58 -0.84
C MET A 100 0.68 6.26 -0.14
N ILE A 101 1.44 5.40 -0.85
CA ILE A 101 1.94 4.14 -0.30
C ILE A 101 2.84 4.42 0.91
N THR A 102 3.79 5.35 0.76
CA THR A 102 4.74 5.75 1.82
C THR A 102 4.00 6.21 3.07
N THR A 103 3.14 7.21 2.92
CA THR A 103 2.37 7.82 4.01
C THR A 103 1.51 6.78 4.73
N THR A 104 0.92 5.83 4.01
CA THR A 104 0.14 4.74 4.63
C THR A 104 1.02 3.81 5.45
N VAL A 105 2.16 3.35 4.91
CA VAL A 105 3.06 2.42 5.61
C VAL A 105 3.72 3.10 6.81
N VAL A 106 4.19 4.33 6.67
CA VAL A 106 4.77 5.11 7.77
C VAL A 106 3.74 5.32 8.88
N ALA A 107 2.53 5.78 8.54
CA ALA A 107 1.48 5.96 9.55
C ALA A 107 1.19 4.66 10.32
N TRP A 108 1.08 3.52 9.62
CA TRP A 108 0.83 2.25 10.28
C TRP A 108 2.00 1.79 11.18
N THR A 109 3.24 1.93 10.71
CA THR A 109 4.43 1.40 11.40
C THR A 109 4.86 2.24 12.60
N THR A 110 4.65 3.56 12.59
CA THR A 110 5.27 4.46 13.57
C THR A 110 4.30 4.98 14.63
N THR A 111 2.99 4.78 14.46
CA THR A 111 1.97 5.42 15.33
C THR A 111 0.95 4.48 15.96
N ASP A 112 1.17 3.16 15.91
CA ASP A 112 0.25 2.11 16.40
C ASP A 112 -1.20 2.30 15.87
N MET A 113 -1.34 2.95 14.71
CA MET A 113 -2.64 3.22 14.10
C MET A 113 -3.20 1.97 13.45
N SER A 114 -4.53 1.79 13.56
CA SER A 114 -5.20 0.72 12.81
C SER A 114 -5.01 0.90 11.29
N PRO A 115 -4.98 -0.20 10.50
CA PRO A 115 -4.83 -0.14 9.05
C PRO A 115 -5.79 0.80 8.34
N SER A 116 -7.05 0.90 8.81
CA SER A 116 -8.02 1.84 8.25
C SER A 116 -7.63 3.31 8.47
N VAL A 117 -7.08 3.63 9.64
CA VAL A 117 -6.65 5.01 9.95
C VAL A 117 -5.39 5.34 9.15
N ALA A 118 -4.44 4.41 9.02
CA ALA A 118 -3.26 4.59 8.18
C ALA A 118 -3.63 4.90 6.71
N CYS A 119 -4.63 4.19 6.16
CA CYS A 119 -5.13 4.46 4.80
C CYS A 119 -5.75 5.87 4.67
N GLU A 120 -6.33 6.45 5.73
CA GLU A 120 -6.82 7.83 5.70
C GLU A 120 -5.70 8.85 5.55
N PHE A 121 -4.52 8.59 6.12
CA PHE A 121 -3.34 9.42 5.86
C PHE A 121 -2.90 9.30 4.40
N GLY A 122 -2.85 8.10 3.84
CA GLY A 122 -2.60 7.89 2.41
C GLY A 122 -3.62 8.62 1.51
N ARG A 123 -4.90 8.65 1.89
CA ARG A 123 -5.95 9.37 1.17
C ARG A 123 -5.63 10.85 0.95
N LEU A 124 -4.83 11.47 1.83
CA LEU A 124 -4.43 12.87 1.70
C LEU A 124 -3.47 13.13 0.55
N GLU A 125 -2.84 12.10 -0.02
CA GLU A 125 -1.92 12.20 -1.17
C GLU A 125 -2.64 12.03 -2.52
N MET A 126 -3.89 11.53 -2.52
CA MET A 126 -4.64 11.28 -3.76
C MET A 126 -5.04 12.58 -4.48
N PRO A 127 -5.05 12.63 -5.82
CA PRO A 127 -5.55 13.80 -6.56
C PRO A 127 -6.97 14.18 -6.14
N TYR A 128 -7.21 15.47 -5.88
CA TYR A 128 -8.45 15.95 -5.26
C TYR A 128 -9.71 15.56 -6.05
N GLU A 129 -9.61 15.53 -7.37
CA GLU A 129 -10.69 15.19 -8.32
C GLU A 129 -11.13 13.72 -8.22
N THR A 130 -10.23 12.85 -7.76
CA THR A 130 -10.46 11.40 -7.66
C THR A 130 -10.42 10.88 -6.23
N ARG A 131 -10.17 11.78 -5.27
CA ARG A 131 -10.04 11.45 -3.85
C ARG A 131 -11.43 11.18 -3.27
N PRO A 132 -11.70 9.95 -2.78
CA PRO A 132 -12.94 9.68 -2.07
C PRO A 132 -12.98 10.48 -0.77
N SER A 133 -14.18 10.69 -0.23
CA SER A 133 -14.33 11.08 1.17
C SER A 133 -13.82 9.98 2.10
N ALA A 134 -13.55 10.32 3.37
CA ALA A 134 -13.13 9.35 4.37
C ALA A 134 -14.16 8.21 4.54
N ASN A 135 -15.46 8.55 4.55
CA ASN A 135 -16.53 7.54 4.67
C ASN A 135 -16.56 6.62 3.45
N GLU A 136 -16.44 7.16 2.24
CA GLU A 136 -16.40 6.36 1.02
C GLU A 136 -15.18 5.44 0.98
N LEU A 137 -14.00 5.94 1.34
CA LEU A 137 -12.80 5.11 1.43
C LEU A 137 -13.02 3.96 2.41
N PHE A 138 -13.47 4.27 3.61
CA PHE A 138 -13.70 3.27 4.64
C PHE A 138 -14.70 2.17 4.22
N ASP A 139 -15.79 2.55 3.55
CA ASP A 139 -16.76 1.61 3.01
C ASP A 139 -16.16 0.74 1.91
N LEU A 140 -15.33 1.31 1.03
CA LEU A 140 -14.60 0.58 -0.01
C LEU A 140 -13.65 -0.47 0.60
N LEU A 141 -12.82 -0.07 1.58
CA LEU A 141 -11.87 -0.98 2.27
C LEU A 141 -12.62 -2.16 2.91
N ARG A 142 -13.73 -1.88 3.59
CA ARG A 142 -14.53 -2.92 4.26
C ARG A 142 -15.27 -3.82 3.29
N LYS A 143 -15.77 -3.26 2.18
CA LYS A 143 -16.45 -4.05 1.14
C LYS A 143 -15.47 -4.99 0.46
N ASP A 144 -14.28 -4.49 0.14
CA ASP A 144 -13.22 -5.26 -0.49
C ASP A 144 -12.79 -6.44 0.39
N ARG A 145 -12.46 -6.18 1.67
CA ARG A 145 -12.11 -7.24 2.64
C ARG A 145 -13.17 -8.32 2.77
N ARG A 146 -14.45 -7.93 2.82
CA ARG A 146 -15.57 -8.88 2.88
C ARG A 146 -15.68 -9.71 1.60
N THR A 147 -15.40 -9.11 0.45
CA THR A 147 -15.43 -9.79 -0.84
C THR A 147 -14.31 -10.83 -0.93
N GLN A 148 -13.12 -10.51 -0.43
CA GLN A 148 -12.01 -11.47 -0.38
C GLN A 148 -12.29 -12.61 0.59
N ALA A 149 -12.81 -12.33 1.78
CA ALA A 149 -13.14 -13.37 2.77
C ALA A 149 -14.27 -14.32 2.32
N ALA A 150 -15.10 -13.92 1.35
CA ALA A 150 -16.15 -14.77 0.77
C ALA A 150 -15.66 -15.62 -0.42
N ALA A 151 -14.47 -15.35 -0.94
CA ALA A 151 -13.86 -16.07 -2.06
C ALA A 151 -12.91 -17.19 -1.61
N GLU A 152 -12.58 -17.25 -0.31
CA GLU A 152 -11.81 -18.29 0.38
C GLU A 152 -12.73 -19.35 0.98
#